data_AF-A0A0G1JIE8-F1
#
_entry.id   AF-A0A0G1JIE8-F1
#
_cell.length_a   1.000
_cell.length_b   1.000
_cell.length_c   1.000
_cell.angle_alpha   90.00
_cell.angle_beta   90.00
_cell.angle_gamma   90.00
#
_symmetry.space_group_name_H-M   'P 1'
#
loop_
_entity.id
_entity.type
_entity.pdbx_description
1 polymer ?
#
loop_
_entity_poly.entity_id
_entity_poly.type
_entity_poly.pdbx_seq_one_letter_code
_entity_poly.pdbx_strand_id
1 'polypeptide(L)' 'MSEEELLFSALAELSTRRIAETEKTEGLEENKIPAKKGGKIAKDARLALEEKTGKSVITGKNFLSLEK' A
#
# COMPACT_ATOMS: atom_id res chain seq x y z
N MET A 1 10.12 -6.61 -7.02
CA MET A 1 9.12 -6.49 -5.98
C MET A 1 9.17 -7.78 -5.19
N SER A 2 9.29 -7.70 -3.87
CA SER A 2 9.21 -8.85 -2.99
C SER A 2 7.76 -9.21 -2.66
N GLU A 3 7.57 -10.36 -2.01
CA GLU A 3 6.27 -10.77 -1.49
C GLU A 3 5.74 -9.78 -0.46
N GLU A 4 6.60 -9.29 0.43
CA GLU A 4 6.24 -8.30 1.43
C GLU A 4 5.76 -6.99 0.77
N GLU A 5 6.48 -6.50 -0.25
CA GLU A 5 6.07 -5.31 -1.01
C GLU A 5 4.68 -5.49 -1.64
N LEU A 6 4.38 -6.69 -2.16
CA LEU A 6 3.07 -7.01 -2.72
C LEU A 6 1.97 -7.01 -1.66
N LEU A 7 2.23 -7.59 -0.49
CA LEU A 7 1.27 -7.61 0.63
C LEU A 7 0.96 -6.20 1.16
N PHE A 8 1.98 -5.34 1.31
CA PHE A 8 1.73 -3.96 1.75
C PHE A 8 1.02 -3.12 0.68
N SER A 9 1.28 -3.40 -0.61
CA SER A 9 0.55 -2.77 -1.71
C SER A 9 -0.94 -3.18 -1.69
N ALA A 10 -1.23 -4.47 -1.52
CA ALA A 10 -2.58 -4.98 -1.38
C ALA A 10 -3.28 -4.42 -0.12
N LEU A 11 -2.57 -4.27 1.00
CA LEU A 11 -3.08 -3.63 2.21
C LEU A 11 -3.48 -2.17 1.95
N ALA A 12 -2.68 -1.42 1.21
CA ALA A 12 -2.98 -0.04 0.85
C ALA A 12 -4.25 0.05 -0.02
N GLU A 13 -4.37 -0.83 -1.00
CA GLU A 13 -5.53 -0.92 -1.90
C GLU A 13 -6.80 -1.30 -1.14
N LEU A 14 -6.74 -2.38 -0.34
CA LEU A 14 -7.85 -2.82 0.49
C LEU A 14 -8.31 -1.71 1.44
N SER A 15 -7.36 -1.08 2.14
CA SER A 15 -7.67 -0.01 3.09
C SER A 15 -8.30 1.19 2.40
N THR A 16 -7.75 1.61 1.26
CA THR A 16 -8.30 2.70 0.44
C THR A 16 -9.73 2.39 0.03
N ARG A 17 -9.98 1.19 -0.51
CA ARG A 17 -11.31 0.75 -0.95
C ARG A 17 -12.31 0.74 0.21
N ARG A 18 -11.95 0.18 1.36
CA ARG A 18 -12.85 0.10 2.52
C ARG A 18 -13.22 1.47 3.06
N ILE A 19 -12.27 2.40 3.08
CA ILE A 19 -12.52 3.78 3.49
C ILE A 19 -13.42 4.48 2.47
N ALA A 20 -13.15 4.32 1.17
CA ALA A 20 -13.98 4.88 0.12
C ALA A 20 -15.43 4.36 0.15
N GLU A 21 -15.61 3.05 0.36
CA GLU A 21 -16.93 2.43 0.54
C GLU A 21 -17.68 2.99 1.77
N THR A 22 -16.96 3.19 2.88
CA THR A 22 -17.53 3.70 4.14
C THR A 22 -17.91 5.17 4.04
N GLU A 23 -17.05 5.98 3.42
CA GLU A 23 -17.24 7.42 3.23
C GLU A 23 -18.11 7.72 2.00
N LYS A 24 -18.50 6.70 1.23
CA LYS A 24 -19.28 6.80 -0.01
C LYS A 24 -18.70 7.79 -1.01
N THR A 25 -17.37 7.80 -1.13
CA THR A 25 -16.65 8.73 -2.01
C THR A 25 -16.71 8.27 -3.45
N GLU A 26 -17.00 9.18 -4.37
CA GLU A 26 -17.10 8.90 -5.80
C GLU A 26 -16.19 9.81 -6.64
N GLY A 27 -15.71 9.29 -7.78
CA GLY A 27 -14.83 10.03 -8.68
C GLY A 27 -13.43 10.29 -8.11
N LEU A 28 -12.60 10.97 -8.90
CA LEU A 28 -11.18 11.15 -8.58
C LEU A 28 -10.95 12.07 -7.37
N GLU A 29 -11.68 13.19 -7.29
CA GLU A 29 -11.44 14.22 -6.28
C GLU A 29 -11.71 13.72 -4.86
N GLU A 30 -12.85 13.05 -4.65
CA GLU A 30 -13.23 12.55 -3.33
C GLU A 30 -12.34 11.39 -2.89
N ASN A 31 -11.98 10.50 -3.84
CA ASN A 31 -11.11 9.35 -3.57
C ASN A 31 -9.66 9.73 -3.19
N LYS A 32 -9.24 10.99 -3.38
CA LYS A 32 -7.93 11.46 -2.89
C LYS A 32 -7.79 11.31 -1.37
N ILE A 33 -8.86 11.49 -0.62
CA ILE A 33 -8.84 11.40 0.85
C ILE A 33 -8.71 9.93 1.30
N PRO A 34 -9.59 8.99 0.87
CA PRO A 34 -9.42 7.56 1.12
C PRO A 34 -8.06 7.02 0.67
N ALA A 35 -7.55 7.44 -0.50
CA ALA A 35 -6.25 6.99 -1.00
C ALA A 35 -5.10 7.39 -0.07
N LYS A 36 -5.11 8.64 0.44
CA LYS A 36 -4.12 9.09 1.43
C LYS A 36 -4.23 8.32 2.74
N LYS A 37 -5.46 8.06 3.22
CA LYS A 37 -5.70 7.33 4.47
C LYS A 37 -5.26 5.85 4.34
N GLY A 38 -5.65 5.17 3.26
CA GLY A 38 -5.28 3.78 2.99
C GLY A 38 -3.77 3.60 2.80
N GLY A 39 -3.14 4.51 2.05
CA GLY A 39 -1.68 4.55 1.92
C GLY A 39 -0.97 4.79 3.26
N LYS A 40 -1.52 5.64 4.14
CA LYS A 40 -0.98 5.85 5.49
C LYS A 40 -1.05 4.58 6.34
N ILE A 41 -2.15 3.83 6.30
CA ILE A 41 -2.30 2.56 7.04
C ILE A 41 -1.22 1.56 6.61
N ALA A 42 -1.03 1.38 5.29
CA ALA A 42 0.01 0.49 4.78
C ALA A 42 1.43 0.96 5.15
N LYS A 43 1.68 2.28 5.08
CA LYS A 43 2.97 2.86 5.50
C LYS A 43 3.26 2.60 6.98
N ASP A 44 2.28 2.83 7.86
CA ASP A 44 2.45 2.65 9.29
C ASP A 44 2.71 1.17 9.63
N ALA A 45 1.98 0.25 8.99
CA ALA A 45 2.20 -1.19 9.14
C ALA A 45 3.59 -1.63 8.61
N ARG A 46 4.04 -1.08 7.47
CA ARG A 46 5.37 -1.35 6.91
C ARG A 46 6.45 -0.90 7.88
N LEU A 47 6.38 0.34 8.37
CA LEU A 47 7.36 0.89 9.31
C LEU A 47 7.43 0.06 10.60
N ALA A 48 6.29 -0.37 11.14
CA ALA A 48 6.26 -1.22 12.32
C ALA A 48 6.92 -2.59 12.10
N LEU A 49 6.79 -3.17 10.90
CA LEU A 49 7.48 -4.41 10.54
C LEU A 49 8.99 -4.18 10.38
N GLU A 50 9.39 -3.13 9.67
CA GLU A 50 10.80 -2.78 9.45
C GLU A 50 11.51 -2.50 10.78
N GLU A 51 10.86 -1.81 11.72
CA GLU A 51 11.38 -1.53 13.06
C GLU A 51 11.61 -2.83 13.86
N LYS A 52 10.68 -3.79 13.81
CA LYS A 52 10.77 -5.05 14.55
C LYS A 52 11.77 -6.03 13.94
N THR A 53 11.96 -5.99 12.63
CA THR A 53 12.80 -6.95 11.89
C THR A 53 14.19 -6.42 11.57
N GLY A 54 14.39 -5.10 11.61
CA GLY A 54 15.62 -4.43 11.19
C GLY A 54 15.89 -4.51 9.69
N LYS A 55 14.92 -4.93 8.87
CA LYS A 55 15.06 -5.13 7.43
C LYS A 55 14.10 -4.23 6.66
N SER A 56 14.57 -3.61 5.59
CA SER A 56 13.72 -2.85 4.66
C SER A 56 12.78 -3.80 3.91
N VAL A 57 11.50 -3.45 3.86
CA VAL A 57 10.51 -4.12 3.01
C VAL A 57 10.69 -3.67 1.56
N ILE A 58 11.03 -2.40 1.33
CA ILE A 58 11.19 -1.87 -0.03
C ILE A 58 12.47 -2.42 -0.65
N THR A 59 12.36 -2.92 -1.87
CA THR A 59 13.47 -3.45 -2.66
C THR A 59 13.62 -2.70 -3.99
N GLY A 60 14.84 -2.63 -4.52
CA GLY A 60 15.09 -2.11 -5.87
C GLY A 60 14.76 -3.10 -6.99
N LYS A 61 14.11 -4.23 -6.69
CA LYS A 61 13.83 -5.28 -7.67
C LYS A 61 12.57 -4.91 -8.45
N ASN A 62 12.56 -5.12 -9.77
CA ASN A 62 11.33 -5.07 -10.55
C ASN A 62 10.55 -6.40 -10.37
N PHE A 63 9.21 -6.35 -10.34
CA PHE A 63 8.39 -7.57 -10.38
C PHE A 63 8.31 -8.15 -11.79
N LEU A 64 8.14 -7.27 -12.79
CA LEU A 64 8.08 -7.66 -14.18
C LEU A 64 9.49 -8.03 -14.63
N SER A 65 9.68 -9.30 -15.00
CA SER A 65 10.86 -9.71 -15.73
C SER A 65 10.84 -8.97 -17.07
N LEU A 66 11.84 -8.13 -17.31
CA LEU A 66 12.11 -7.57 -18.64
C LEU A 66 12.69 -8.68 -19.52
N GLU A 67 11.92 -9.74 -19.79
CA GLU A 67 12.28 -10.67 -20.84
C GLU A 67 11.92 -10.03 -22.18
N LYS A 68 12.89 -10.06 -23.10
CA LYS A 68 12.78 -9.54 -24.46
C LYS A 68 12.17 -10.58 -25.39
#